data_AF-A0A1U9NJT4-F1
#
_entry.id   AF-A0A1U9NJT4-F1
#
_cell.length_a   1.000
_cell.length_b   1.000
_cell.length_c   1.000
_cell.angle_alpha   90.00
_cell.angle_beta   90.00
_cell.angle_gamma   90.00
#
_symmetry.space_group_name_H-M   'P 1'
#
loop_
_entity.id
_entity.type
_entity.pdbx_description
1 polymer ?
#
loop_
_entity_poly.entity_id
_entity_poly.type
_entity_poly.pdbx_seq_one_letter_code
_entity_poly.pdbx_strand_id
1 'polypeptide(L)'
;MKTKILNKLKLNNGSLSRVMVLLTIAVVAVTAGKVIAYMQMVEQVPSEKEKSVDLTSKMDTETLVKPYKELAGELKKRDIFMPPAPKPKPQPPVCQGIIGDGVLVNGKLYKKGDNVQGAEILAVGPSSVRIKWQDKEMDLAPFLAKIEEQQGQQNNQKSAGRPSGRQQPVAQENQPQPQSQPQPQNEPQQRPQMGRGGFGPGMRMSQEQRERMRERWRQMSEEEREEMRNRMRGRRRPGGR
;
A
#
# COMPACT_ATOMS: atom_id res chain seq x y z
N MET A 1 -41.44 28.43 -37.13
CA MET A 1 -40.89 29.45 -38.05
C MET A 1 -39.35 29.43 -38.05
N LYS A 2 -38.68 28.42 -38.65
CA LYS A 2 -37.19 28.30 -38.63
C LYS A 2 -36.54 27.75 -39.90
N THR A 3 -37.16 27.88 -41.08
CA THR A 3 -36.64 27.24 -42.31
C THR A 3 -36.71 28.12 -43.56
N LYS A 4 -36.36 29.41 -43.48
CA LYS A 4 -36.40 30.33 -44.65
C LYS A 4 -35.12 31.10 -44.97
N ILE A 5 -33.98 30.83 -44.32
CA ILE A 5 -32.76 31.64 -44.52
C ILE A 5 -31.72 30.98 -45.47
N LEU A 6 -31.87 29.70 -45.84
CA LEU A 6 -30.77 28.97 -46.51
C LEU A 6 -30.75 28.94 -48.05
N ASN A 7 -31.53 29.76 -48.76
CA ASN A 7 -31.66 29.62 -50.23
C ASN A 7 -31.49 30.92 -51.04
N LYS A 8 -30.42 31.69 -50.82
CA LYS A 8 -30.11 32.89 -51.64
C LYS A 8 -28.63 33.10 -52.01
N LEU A 9 -27.86 32.03 -52.19
CA LEU A 9 -26.50 32.13 -52.75
C LEU A 9 -26.33 31.19 -53.95
N LYS A 10 -27.08 31.44 -55.03
CA LYS A 10 -26.71 30.93 -56.36
C LYS A 10 -25.53 31.76 -56.86
N LEU A 11 -24.33 31.43 -56.39
CA LEU A 11 -23.08 31.98 -56.92
C LEU A 11 -22.82 31.30 -58.27
N ASN A 12 -22.61 32.09 -59.33
CA ASN A 12 -22.21 31.58 -60.64
C ASN A 12 -20.92 30.77 -60.50
N ASN A 13 -20.82 29.61 -61.16
CA ASN A 13 -19.66 28.72 -61.05
C ASN A 13 -18.32 29.42 -61.34
N GLY A 14 -18.33 30.46 -62.18
CA GLY A 14 -17.16 31.30 -62.44
C GLY A 14 -16.75 32.23 -61.29
N SER A 15 -17.69 32.75 -60.49
CA SER A 15 -17.36 33.54 -59.30
C SER A 15 -16.90 32.67 -58.14
N LEU A 16 -17.45 31.44 -58.01
CA LEU A 16 -17.04 30.49 -56.97
C LEU A 16 -15.56 30.08 -57.10
N SER A 17 -15.10 29.83 -58.34
CA SER A 17 -13.68 29.51 -58.59
C SER A 17 -12.76 30.67 -58.20
N ARG A 18 -13.10 31.92 -58.56
CA ARG A 18 -12.31 33.11 -58.20
C ARG A 18 -12.27 33.33 -56.68
N VAL A 19 -13.40 33.12 -55.99
CA VAL A 19 -13.47 33.23 -54.52
C VAL A 19 -12.60 32.16 -53.85
N MET A 20 -12.61 30.92 -54.34
CA MET A 20 -11.77 29.85 -53.82
C MET A 20 -10.27 30.16 -53.99
N VAL A 21 -9.86 30.66 -55.16
CA VAL A 21 -8.46 31.05 -55.40
C VAL A 21 -8.02 32.16 -54.45
N LEU A 22 -8.83 33.20 -54.27
CA LEU A 22 -8.53 34.28 -53.31
C LEU A 22 -8.44 33.77 -51.87
N LEU A 23 -9.30 32.82 -51.50
CA LEU A 23 -9.30 32.23 -50.16
C LEU A 23 -8.04 31.39 -49.93
N THR A 24 -7.57 30.61 -50.92
CA THR A 24 -6.29 29.91 -50.83
C THR A 24 -5.10 30.87 -50.71
N ILE A 25 -5.09 31.97 -51.47
CA ILE A 25 -4.02 32.98 -51.38
C ILE A 25 -4.00 33.60 -49.97
N ALA A 26 -5.17 33.92 -49.41
CA ALA A 26 -5.28 34.47 -48.06
C ALA A 26 -4.75 33.50 -47.00
N VAL A 27 -5.06 32.20 -47.10
CA VAL A 27 -4.56 31.18 -46.16
C VAL A 27 -3.03 31.07 -46.24
N VAL A 28 -2.46 31.06 -47.45
CA VAL A 28 -0.99 31.01 -47.64
C VAL A 28 -0.30 32.25 -47.08
N ALA A 29 -0.89 33.44 -47.25
CA ALA A 29 -0.33 34.66 -46.69
C ALA A 29 -0.31 34.65 -45.15
N VAL A 30 -1.37 34.14 -44.51
CA VAL A 30 -1.45 34.05 -43.04
C VAL A 30 -0.46 33.03 -42.48
N THR A 31 -0.27 31.89 -43.16
CA THR A 31 0.70 30.88 -42.70
C THR A 31 2.15 31.37 -42.86
N ALA A 32 2.48 32.03 -43.98
CA ALA A 32 3.80 32.63 -44.17
C ALA A 32 4.10 33.71 -43.12
N GLY A 33 3.13 34.58 -42.82
CA GLY A 33 3.28 35.61 -41.78
C GLY A 33 3.55 35.03 -40.39
N LYS A 34 2.87 33.93 -40.03
CA LYS A 34 3.12 33.24 -38.76
C LYS A 34 4.53 32.65 -38.67
N VAL A 35 5.03 32.03 -39.75
CA VAL A 35 6.37 31.44 -39.76
C VAL A 35 7.45 32.52 -39.60
N ILE A 36 7.29 33.67 -40.25
CA ILE A 36 8.20 34.81 -40.09
C ILE A 36 8.18 35.33 -38.64
N ALA A 37 7.00 35.44 -38.02
CA ALA A 37 6.88 35.84 -36.63
C ALA A 37 7.57 34.85 -35.66
N TYR A 38 7.44 33.54 -35.91
CA TYR A 38 8.15 32.52 -35.11
C TYR A 38 9.67 32.60 -35.28
N MET A 39 10.17 32.86 -36.50
CA MET A 39 11.61 33.04 -36.74
C MET A 39 12.17 34.26 -35.98
N GLN A 40 11.45 35.39 -35.98
CA GLN A 40 11.86 36.58 -35.22
C GLN A 40 11.81 36.35 -33.70
N MET A 41 10.88 35.54 -33.22
CA MET A 41 10.75 35.23 -31.78
C MET A 41 11.86 34.28 -31.29
N VAL A 42 12.36 33.39 -32.16
CA VAL A 42 13.50 32.51 -31.85
C VAL A 42 14.81 33.31 -31.73
N GLU A 43 14.95 34.39 -32.49
CA GLU A 43 16.16 35.23 -32.48
C GLU A 43 16.22 36.18 -31.26
N GLN A 44 15.07 36.46 -30.62
CA GLN A 44 15.00 37.19 -29.36
C GLN A 44 14.95 36.30 -28.11
N VAL A 45 15.33 35.02 -28.21
CA VAL A 45 15.73 34.29 -27.00
C VAL A 45 17.18 34.69 -26.73
N PRO A 46 17.46 35.68 -25.85
CA PRO A 46 18.82 35.95 -25.45
C PRO A 46 19.40 34.63 -24.97
N SER A 47 20.55 34.24 -25.54
CA SER A 47 21.33 33.14 -25.03
C SER A 47 21.78 33.49 -23.61
N GLU A 48 20.95 33.20 -22.62
CA GLU A 48 21.29 33.18 -21.20
C GLU A 48 22.23 32.00 -20.90
N LYS A 49 23.32 31.89 -21.65
CA LYS A 49 24.37 30.89 -21.43
C LYS A 49 25.71 31.47 -21.00
N GLU A 50 25.82 32.77 -20.76
CA GLU A 50 27.07 33.39 -20.30
C GLU A 50 26.89 34.40 -19.15
N LYS A 51 25.97 34.12 -18.21
CA LYS A 51 25.94 34.79 -16.89
C LYS A 51 25.82 33.82 -15.70
N SER A 52 26.28 32.60 -15.87
CA SER A 52 26.73 31.72 -14.79
C SER A 52 28.17 31.38 -15.14
N VAL A 53 29.18 32.05 -14.61
CA VAL A 53 29.70 31.86 -13.26
C VAL A 53 30.68 33.02 -13.03
N ASP A 54 30.29 34.05 -12.28
CA ASP A 54 31.24 34.95 -11.60
C ASP A 54 30.59 35.82 -10.50
N LEU A 55 29.46 35.35 -9.94
CA LEU A 55 28.84 35.94 -8.75
C LEU A 55 29.02 35.08 -7.49
N THR A 56 29.79 33.99 -7.58
CA THR A 56 30.03 33.05 -6.49
C THR A 56 31.18 33.42 -5.56
N SER A 57 31.78 34.61 -5.67
CA SER A 57 32.96 34.92 -4.84
C SER A 57 32.68 35.71 -3.56
N LYS A 58 31.55 36.43 -3.38
CA LYS A 58 31.37 37.29 -2.18
C LYS A 58 29.92 37.55 -1.71
N MET A 59 28.93 36.74 -2.08
CA MET A 59 27.65 36.79 -1.35
C MET A 59 27.65 35.71 -0.28
N ASP A 60 27.62 36.15 0.97
CA ASP A 60 27.53 35.30 2.17
C ASP A 60 26.37 34.33 2.00
N THR A 61 26.71 33.08 1.66
CA THR A 61 25.76 31.98 1.44
C THR A 61 24.81 31.80 2.62
N GLU A 62 25.23 32.20 3.82
CA GLU A 62 24.40 32.20 5.01
C GLU A 62 23.21 33.16 4.94
N THR A 63 23.34 34.32 4.29
CA THR A 63 22.24 35.29 4.18
C THR A 63 21.16 34.81 3.22
N LEU A 64 21.55 34.12 2.14
CA LEU A 64 20.63 33.56 1.16
C LEU A 64 19.91 32.32 1.68
N VAL A 65 20.56 31.50 2.52
CA VAL A 65 20.00 30.22 2.98
C VAL A 65 19.04 30.37 4.18
N LYS A 66 19.19 31.42 5.00
CA LYS A 66 18.32 31.72 6.15
C LYS A 66 16.82 31.74 5.81
N PRO A 67 16.33 32.51 4.81
CA PRO A 67 14.89 32.56 4.52
C PRO A 67 14.33 31.21 4.05
N TYR A 68 15.10 30.42 3.30
CA TYR A 68 14.66 29.10 2.84
C TYR A 68 14.61 28.07 3.99
N LYS A 69 15.51 28.18 4.98
CA LYS A 69 15.46 27.32 6.18
C LYS A 69 14.23 27.62 7.03
N GLU A 70 13.86 28.89 7.17
CA GLU A 70 12.65 29.30 7.90
C GLU A 70 11.38 28.82 7.18
N LEU A 71 11.30 29.03 5.86
CA LEU A 71 10.20 28.52 5.02
C LEU A 71 10.09 26.99 5.05
N ALA A 72 11.21 26.28 4.96
CA ALA A 72 11.23 24.82 5.07
C ALA A 72 10.77 24.35 6.47
N GLY A 73 11.10 25.09 7.52
CA GLY A 73 10.61 24.83 8.88
C GLY A 73 9.11 25.05 9.01
N GLU A 74 8.56 26.09 8.39
CA GLU A 74 7.12 26.37 8.38
C GLU A 74 6.35 25.31 7.56
N LEU A 75 6.89 24.89 6.42
CA LEU A 75 6.31 23.82 5.59
C LEU A 75 6.36 22.46 6.30
N LYS A 76 7.44 22.15 7.04
CA LYS A 76 7.50 20.94 7.86
C LYS A 76 6.48 20.93 9.00
N LYS A 77 6.11 22.09 9.54
CA LYS A 77 5.05 22.19 10.57
C LYS A 77 3.65 22.03 9.98
N ARG A 78 3.46 22.47 8.74
CA ARG A 78 2.22 22.27 7.97
C ARG A 78 2.32 21.03 7.08
N ASP A 79 2.78 19.91 7.61
CA ASP A 79 3.05 18.71 6.82
C ASP A 79 1.77 18.16 6.17
N ILE A 80 1.47 18.65 4.97
CA ILE A 80 0.37 18.26 4.11
C ILE A 80 0.58 16.85 3.52
N PHE A 81 1.79 16.31 3.66
CA PHE A 81 2.14 14.97 3.19
C PHE A 81 2.09 13.93 4.31
N MET A 82 1.99 14.35 5.58
CA MET A 82 1.61 13.45 6.65
C MET A 82 0.12 13.13 6.50
N PRO A 83 -0.26 11.84 6.45
CA PRO A 83 -1.66 11.47 6.54
C PRO A 83 -2.24 12.08 7.83
N PRO A 84 -3.50 12.55 7.82
CA PRO A 84 -4.11 13.12 9.00
C PRO A 84 -3.96 12.14 10.16
N ALA A 85 -3.58 12.65 11.34
CA ALA A 85 -3.41 11.82 12.53
C ALA A 85 -4.65 10.92 12.68
N PRO A 86 -4.47 9.61 12.89
CA PRO A 86 -5.59 8.68 12.99
C PRO A 86 -6.52 9.18 14.07
N LYS A 87 -7.81 9.32 13.75
CA LYS A 87 -8.82 9.74 14.73
C LYS A 87 -8.71 8.81 15.94
N PRO A 88 -8.71 9.34 17.18
CA PRO A 88 -8.66 8.51 18.37
C PRO A 88 -9.84 7.54 18.31
N LYS A 89 -9.54 6.25 18.23
CA LYS A 89 -10.59 5.23 18.27
C LYS A 89 -11.20 5.26 19.67
N PRO A 90 -12.53 5.31 19.79
CA PRO A 90 -13.17 5.26 21.10
C PRO A 90 -12.79 3.92 21.75
N GLN A 91 -12.14 4.01 22.91
CA GLN A 91 -11.68 2.84 23.65
C GLN A 91 -12.86 2.20 24.37
N PRO A 92 -12.93 0.87 24.42
CA PRO A 92 -13.95 0.19 25.21
C PRO A 92 -13.76 0.50 26.70
N PRO A 93 -14.85 0.48 27.49
CA PRO A 93 -14.76 0.70 28.93
C PRO A 93 -13.86 -0.36 29.58
N VAL A 94 -12.96 0.08 30.47
CA VAL A 94 -12.09 -0.82 31.21
C VAL A 94 -12.82 -1.34 32.45
N CYS A 95 -13.06 -2.66 32.49
CA CYS A 95 -13.61 -3.33 33.66
C CYS A 95 -12.53 -3.41 34.76
N GLN A 96 -12.77 -2.78 35.91
CA GLN A 96 -11.85 -2.83 37.06
C GLN A 96 -12.06 -4.09 37.91
N GLY A 97 -13.28 -4.62 37.94
CA GLY A 97 -13.63 -5.80 38.72
C GLY A 97 -15.07 -6.24 38.52
N ILE A 98 -15.35 -7.47 38.92
CA ILE A 98 -16.70 -8.06 38.94
C ILE A 98 -17.03 -8.36 40.41
N ILE A 99 -18.17 -7.87 40.88
CA ILE A 99 -18.62 -8.01 42.27
C ILE A 99 -20.04 -8.61 42.23
N GLY A 100 -20.13 -9.93 42.39
CA GLY A 100 -21.39 -10.67 42.22
C GLY A 100 -21.94 -10.48 40.81
N ASP A 101 -23.18 -9.98 40.70
CA ASP A 101 -23.83 -9.69 39.42
C ASP A 101 -23.57 -8.26 38.90
N GLY A 102 -22.66 -7.52 39.55
CA GLY A 102 -22.30 -6.15 39.22
C GLY A 102 -20.90 -6.03 38.63
N VAL A 103 -20.70 -5.02 37.78
CA VAL A 103 -19.43 -4.71 37.13
C VAL A 103 -18.94 -3.34 37.60
N LEU A 104 -17.69 -3.28 38.07
CA LEU A 104 -17.06 -2.03 38.49
C LEU A 104 -16.35 -1.38 37.30
N VAL A 105 -16.90 -0.26 36.82
CA VAL A 105 -16.32 0.55 35.75
C VAL A 105 -16.15 1.97 36.25
N ASN A 106 -14.92 2.50 36.21
CA ASN A 106 -14.58 3.84 36.72
C ASN A 106 -15.07 4.08 38.17
N GLY A 107 -14.94 3.08 39.05
CA GLY A 107 -15.38 3.18 40.45
C GLY A 107 -16.90 3.16 40.69
N LYS A 108 -17.72 2.93 39.64
CA LYS A 108 -19.18 2.78 39.77
C LYS A 108 -19.61 1.36 39.44
N LEU A 109 -20.57 0.84 40.20
CA LEU A 109 -21.13 -0.49 40.01
C LEU A 109 -22.31 -0.42 39.03
N TYR A 110 -22.24 -1.20 37.95
CA TYR A 110 -23.28 -1.32 36.92
C TYR A 110 -23.81 -2.75 36.86
N LYS A 111 -25.08 -2.92 36.48
CA LYS A 111 -25.75 -4.22 36.36
C LYS A 111 -26.06 -4.56 34.90
N LYS A 112 -26.50 -5.79 34.65
CA LYS A 112 -27.02 -6.22 33.35
C LYS A 112 -28.14 -5.27 32.88
N GLY A 113 -28.04 -4.79 31.65
CA GLY A 113 -28.96 -3.84 31.03
C GLY A 113 -28.55 -2.36 31.18
N ASP A 114 -27.57 -2.04 32.02
CA ASP A 114 -27.07 -0.66 32.13
C ASP A 114 -26.18 -0.30 30.94
N ASN A 115 -26.15 1.00 30.60
CA ASN A 115 -25.26 1.55 29.59
C ASN A 115 -24.09 2.31 30.23
N VAL A 116 -22.86 1.95 29.87
CA VAL A 116 -21.63 2.57 30.36
C VAL A 116 -20.77 3.06 29.19
N GLN A 117 -20.59 4.38 29.10
CA GLN A 117 -19.80 5.03 28.03
C GLN A 117 -20.28 4.75 26.59
N GLY A 118 -21.51 4.25 26.39
CA GLY A 118 -21.99 3.78 25.09
C GLY A 118 -21.90 2.26 24.89
N ALA A 119 -21.50 1.51 25.92
CA ALA A 119 -21.52 0.05 25.97
C ALA A 119 -22.76 -0.43 26.73
N GLU A 120 -23.51 -1.36 26.16
CA GLU A 120 -24.61 -2.03 26.87
C GLU A 120 -24.12 -3.33 27.52
N ILE A 121 -24.39 -3.53 28.81
CA ILE A 121 -24.00 -4.75 29.53
C ILE A 121 -25.03 -5.86 29.24
N LEU A 122 -24.66 -6.82 28.39
CA LEU A 122 -25.53 -7.92 28.00
C LEU A 122 -25.57 -9.04 29.05
N ALA A 123 -24.41 -9.38 29.62
CA ALA A 123 -24.31 -10.42 30.64
C ALA A 123 -23.11 -10.19 31.57
N VAL A 124 -23.29 -10.50 32.85
CA VAL A 124 -22.23 -10.48 33.87
C VAL A 124 -21.96 -11.93 34.26
N GLY A 125 -20.78 -12.44 33.91
CA GLY A 125 -20.30 -13.75 34.35
C GLY A 125 -19.27 -13.59 35.49
N PRO A 126 -18.87 -14.69 36.14
CA PRO A 126 -17.95 -14.64 37.28
C PRO A 126 -16.53 -14.17 36.92
N SER A 127 -16.09 -14.44 35.68
CA SER A 127 -14.74 -14.13 35.20
C SER A 127 -14.71 -13.14 34.01
N SER A 128 -15.85 -12.91 33.36
CA SER A 128 -15.95 -12.07 32.18
C SER A 128 -17.32 -11.38 32.08
N VAL A 129 -17.35 -10.22 31.44
CA VAL A 129 -18.55 -9.42 31.19
C VAL A 129 -18.74 -9.29 29.69
N ARG A 130 -19.90 -9.68 29.18
CA ARG A 130 -20.24 -9.48 27.77
C ARG A 130 -20.90 -8.13 27.58
N ILE A 131 -20.29 -7.28 26.76
CA ILE A 131 -20.82 -5.96 26.42
C ILE A 131 -21.07 -5.83 24.92
N LYS A 132 -22.02 -4.98 24.54
CA LYS A 132 -22.24 -4.53 23.16
C LYS A 132 -21.67 -3.12 23.01
N TRP A 133 -20.61 -2.98 22.21
CA TRP A 133 -19.94 -1.71 21.92
C TRP A 133 -19.90 -1.47 20.41
N GLN A 134 -20.46 -0.35 19.94
CA GLN A 134 -20.51 -0.02 18.49
C GLN A 134 -21.05 -1.18 17.63
N ASP A 135 -22.15 -1.80 18.07
CA ASP A 135 -22.77 -2.96 17.43
C ASP A 135 -21.91 -4.24 17.38
N LYS A 136 -20.81 -4.28 18.12
CA LYS A 136 -19.99 -5.48 18.30
C LYS A 136 -20.10 -6.01 19.72
N GLU A 137 -20.32 -7.30 19.84
CA GLU A 137 -20.26 -8.00 21.12
C GLU A 137 -18.79 -8.31 21.44
N MET A 138 -18.36 -7.98 22.66
CA MET A 138 -17.03 -8.29 23.18
C MET A 138 -17.10 -8.73 24.63
N ASP A 139 -16.25 -9.68 24.99
CA ASP A 139 -16.13 -10.20 26.36
C ASP A 139 -14.95 -9.50 27.04
N LEU A 140 -15.22 -8.72 28.10
CA LEU A 140 -14.23 -8.02 28.90
C LEU A 140 -13.86 -8.84 30.14
N ALA A 141 -12.57 -8.95 30.44
CA ALA A 141 -12.08 -9.56 31.66
C ALA A 141 -11.22 -8.56 32.46
N PRO A 142 -11.40 -8.46 33.79
CA PRO A 142 -10.85 -7.38 34.61
C PRO A 142 -9.31 -7.27 34.62
N PHE A 143 -8.60 -8.38 34.36
CA PHE A 143 -7.13 -8.40 34.37
C PHE A 143 -6.48 -8.50 32.98
N LEU A 144 -7.28 -8.73 31.92
CA LEU A 144 -6.76 -8.89 30.56
C LEU A 144 -6.73 -7.57 29.76
N ALA A 145 -7.39 -6.52 30.25
CA ALA A 145 -7.53 -5.24 29.54
C ALA A 145 -6.22 -4.44 29.35
N LYS A 146 -5.09 -4.91 29.89
CA LYS A 146 -3.76 -4.28 29.67
C LYS A 146 -2.91 -4.94 28.57
N ILE A 147 -3.38 -5.99 27.89
CA ILE A 147 -2.52 -6.80 26.98
C ILE A 147 -2.87 -6.65 25.48
N GLU A 148 -3.95 -5.99 25.10
CA GLU A 148 -4.42 -5.97 23.69
C GLU A 148 -4.09 -4.72 22.87
N GLU A 149 -2.91 -4.10 23.06
CA GLU A 149 -2.35 -3.21 22.03
C GLU A 149 -1.31 -3.90 21.12
N GLN A 150 -1.07 -5.22 21.28
CA GLN A 150 -0.08 -5.94 20.44
C GLN A 150 -0.52 -7.29 19.84
N GLN A 151 -1.76 -7.75 19.99
CA GLN A 151 -2.23 -8.93 19.26
C GLN A 151 -3.08 -8.55 18.05
N GLY A 152 -2.39 -8.16 16.98
CA GLY A 152 -2.85 -8.61 15.68
C GLY A 152 -2.89 -10.13 15.67
N GLN A 153 -3.91 -10.70 15.01
CA GLN A 153 -4.11 -12.14 14.80
C GLN A 153 -4.72 -12.91 15.99
N GLN A 154 -6.05 -13.01 16.01
CA GLN A 154 -6.68 -14.28 16.39
C GLN A 154 -7.40 -14.87 15.19
N ASN A 155 -6.82 -15.99 14.77
CA ASN A 155 -7.29 -16.98 13.82
C ASN A 155 -8.82 -17.15 13.84
N ASN A 156 -9.44 -16.71 12.75
CA ASN A 156 -10.71 -17.26 12.31
C ASN A 156 -10.41 -18.63 11.65
N GLN A 157 -9.97 -19.61 12.45
CA GLN A 157 -10.03 -21.02 12.04
C GLN A 157 -11.50 -21.44 12.08
N LYS A 158 -12.21 -21.17 10.98
CA LYS A 158 -13.42 -21.89 10.64
C LYS A 158 -13.02 -23.36 10.46
N SER A 159 -13.26 -24.14 11.51
CA SER A 159 -13.48 -25.58 11.43
C SER A 159 -14.58 -25.82 10.41
N ALA A 160 -14.22 -26.07 9.16
CA ALA A 160 -15.12 -26.63 8.17
C ALA A 160 -15.34 -28.09 8.57
N GLY A 161 -16.50 -28.32 9.22
CA GLY A 161 -16.97 -29.63 9.61
C GLY A 161 -16.93 -30.59 8.43
N ARG A 162 -16.21 -31.69 8.63
CA ARG A 162 -16.27 -32.87 7.77
C ARG A 162 -17.54 -33.62 8.20
N PRO A 163 -18.59 -33.73 7.37
CA PRO A 163 -19.77 -34.48 7.76
C PRO A 163 -19.42 -35.98 7.78
N SER A 164 -19.51 -36.54 8.98
CA SER A 164 -19.66 -37.96 9.24
C SER A 164 -20.97 -38.44 8.61
N GLY A 165 -20.94 -39.57 7.90
CA GLY A 165 -22.16 -40.27 7.53
C GLY A 165 -22.08 -41.07 6.23
N ARG A 166 -21.44 -42.26 6.26
CA ARG A 166 -22.01 -43.45 5.61
C ARG A 166 -21.41 -44.75 6.16
N GLN A 167 -22.26 -45.45 6.91
CA GLN A 167 -22.21 -46.90 7.18
C GLN A 167 -22.15 -47.64 5.81
N GLN A 168 -21.56 -48.82 5.59
CA GLN A 168 -21.68 -50.09 6.31
C GLN A 168 -20.75 -51.14 5.59
N PRO A 169 -20.78 -52.48 5.87
CA PRO A 169 -19.63 -53.29 6.31
C PRO A 169 -19.21 -54.38 5.29
N VAL A 170 -18.20 -55.23 5.62
CA VAL A 170 -18.03 -56.70 5.38
C VAL A 170 -16.55 -57.03 5.77
N ALA A 171 -16.28 -57.61 6.94
CA ALA A 171 -16.09 -59.03 7.28
C ALA A 171 -14.79 -59.70 6.78
N GLN A 172 -14.07 -60.32 7.74
CA GLN A 172 -13.09 -61.42 7.63
C GLN A 172 -11.80 -61.14 6.82
N GLU A 173 -10.59 -61.61 7.17
CA GLU A 173 -10.18 -62.78 7.93
C GLU A 173 -8.70 -62.64 8.35
N ASN A 174 -8.31 -63.34 9.40
CA ASN A 174 -6.93 -63.51 9.86
C ASN A 174 -5.99 -64.04 8.76
N GLN A 175 -4.81 -63.44 8.60
CA GLN A 175 -3.56 -64.18 8.33
C GLN A 175 -2.30 -63.32 8.60
N PRO A 176 -1.21 -63.90 9.14
CA PRO A 176 0.02 -63.18 9.45
C PRO A 176 1.13 -63.33 8.38
N GLN A 177 1.90 -62.24 8.18
CA GLN A 177 3.26 -62.14 7.60
C GLN A 177 3.44 -62.52 6.09
N PRO A 178 4.43 -61.95 5.33
CA PRO A 178 5.79 -61.61 5.77
C PRO A 178 6.39 -60.27 5.27
N GLN A 179 7.59 -60.00 5.77
CA GLN A 179 8.52 -58.92 5.43
C GLN A 179 8.69 -58.72 3.91
N SER A 180 8.67 -57.46 3.46
CA SER A 180 9.24 -57.05 2.17
C SER A 180 9.63 -55.56 2.22
N GLN A 181 10.95 -55.36 2.21
CA GLN A 181 11.78 -54.28 1.64
C GLN A 181 11.28 -52.81 1.62
N PRO A 182 12.15 -51.83 1.99
CA PRO A 182 11.86 -50.42 1.83
C PRO A 182 11.86 -49.99 0.36
N GLN A 183 10.73 -49.51 -0.14
CA GLN A 183 10.66 -48.77 -1.40
C GLN A 183 11.18 -47.33 -1.19
N PRO A 184 12.00 -46.79 -2.10
CA PRO A 184 12.40 -45.39 -2.06
C PRO A 184 11.18 -44.51 -2.34
N GLN A 185 10.91 -43.63 -1.37
CA GLN A 185 9.84 -42.66 -1.41
C GLN A 185 10.14 -41.64 -2.51
N ASN A 186 9.40 -41.73 -3.62
CA ASN A 186 9.38 -40.74 -4.68
C ASN A 186 8.95 -39.39 -4.11
N GLU A 187 9.91 -38.47 -3.95
CA GLU A 187 9.64 -37.06 -3.72
C GLU A 187 8.91 -36.47 -4.94
N PRO A 188 7.74 -35.84 -4.78
CA PRO A 188 7.12 -35.10 -5.85
C PRO A 188 7.96 -33.85 -6.15
N GLN A 189 8.59 -33.83 -7.32
CA GLN A 189 9.18 -32.64 -7.93
C GLN A 189 8.13 -31.52 -8.06
N GLN A 190 8.05 -30.67 -7.03
CA GLN A 190 7.34 -29.41 -7.11
C GLN A 190 8.17 -28.47 -7.99
N ARG A 191 7.75 -28.29 -9.24
CA ARG A 191 8.27 -27.26 -10.14
C ARG A 191 8.12 -25.90 -9.44
N PRO A 192 9.20 -25.12 -9.25
CA PRO A 192 9.08 -23.78 -8.68
C PRO A 192 8.40 -22.88 -9.71
N GLN A 193 7.14 -22.58 -9.44
CA GLN A 193 6.36 -21.56 -10.14
C GLN A 193 7.08 -20.21 -9.96
N MET A 194 7.72 -19.72 -11.03
CA MET A 194 8.35 -18.40 -11.07
C MET A 194 7.25 -17.32 -11.00
N GLY A 195 6.83 -17.01 -9.78
CA GLY A 195 5.92 -15.92 -9.47
C GLY A 195 6.62 -14.58 -9.62
N ARG A 196 6.27 -13.88 -10.71
CA ARG A 196 6.50 -12.46 -10.97
C ARG A 196 5.90 -11.62 -9.84
N GLY A 197 6.68 -11.33 -8.80
CA GLY A 197 6.24 -10.46 -7.72
C GLY A 197 7.18 -10.45 -6.52
N GLY A 198 8.24 -9.64 -6.57
CA GLY A 198 8.73 -8.80 -5.48
C GLY A 198 9.13 -9.39 -4.12
N PHE A 199 8.95 -10.68 -3.86
CA PHE A 199 9.27 -11.32 -2.60
C PHE A 199 10.38 -12.32 -2.84
N GLY A 200 11.62 -11.90 -2.60
CA GLY A 200 12.79 -12.74 -2.80
C GLY A 200 12.67 -14.08 -2.05
N PRO A 201 13.46 -15.10 -2.43
CA PRO A 201 13.46 -16.44 -1.82
C PRO A 201 13.57 -16.45 -0.28
N GLY A 202 13.99 -15.33 0.33
CA GLY A 202 14.07 -15.11 1.77
C GLY A 202 12.76 -15.21 2.57
N MET A 203 11.60 -15.04 1.95
CA MET A 203 10.33 -15.00 2.70
C MET A 203 9.77 -16.38 3.08
N ARG A 204 10.16 -17.45 2.38
CA ARG A 204 9.70 -18.82 2.69
C ARG A 204 10.55 -19.57 3.72
N MET A 205 11.58 -18.93 4.27
CA MET A 205 12.42 -19.57 5.28
C MET A 205 11.82 -19.45 6.68
N SER A 206 11.90 -20.54 7.44
CA SER A 206 11.55 -20.56 8.87
C SER A 206 12.44 -19.59 9.67
N GLN A 207 12.00 -19.18 10.85
CA GLN A 207 12.76 -18.26 11.70
C GLN A 207 14.16 -18.81 12.03
N GLU A 208 14.23 -20.10 12.39
CA GLU A 208 15.49 -20.78 12.72
C GLU A 208 16.48 -20.77 11.54
N GLN A 209 15.98 -20.96 10.32
CA GLN A 209 16.82 -20.98 9.13
C GLN A 209 17.36 -19.59 8.78
N ARG A 210 16.61 -18.52 9.07
CA ARG A 210 17.09 -17.13 8.94
C ARG A 210 18.17 -16.81 9.97
N GLU A 211 18.04 -17.30 11.19
CA GLU A 211 19.02 -17.05 12.26
C GLU A 211 20.36 -17.70 11.95
N ARG A 212 20.37 -18.97 11.53
CA ARG A 212 21.59 -19.66 11.08
C ARG A 212 22.29 -18.93 9.93
N MET A 213 21.50 -18.36 9.01
CA MET A 213 22.06 -17.58 7.90
C MET A 213 22.66 -16.25 8.35
N ARG A 214 22.01 -15.58 9.31
CA ARG A 214 22.52 -14.35 9.92
C ARG A 214 23.79 -14.60 10.71
N GLU A 215 23.88 -15.71 11.41
CA GLU A 215 25.06 -16.11 12.18
C GLU A 215 26.24 -16.42 11.25
N ARG A 216 26.01 -17.20 10.18
CA ARG A 216 27.02 -17.45 9.14
C ARG A 216 27.50 -16.14 8.50
N TRP A 217 26.59 -15.18 8.29
CA TRP A 217 26.94 -13.85 7.76
C TRP A 217 27.83 -13.04 8.72
N ARG A 218 27.60 -13.15 10.04
CA ARG A 218 28.44 -12.51 11.06
C ARG A 218 29.81 -13.16 11.17
N GLN A 219 29.90 -14.47 10.95
CA GLN A 219 31.17 -15.21 10.99
C GLN A 219 32.03 -15.02 9.73
N MET A 220 31.45 -14.60 8.60
CA MET A 220 32.23 -14.24 7.40
C MET A 220 33.12 -13.02 7.67
N SER A 221 34.33 -13.05 7.11
CA SER A 221 35.26 -11.91 7.09
C SER A 221 34.71 -10.76 6.24
N GLU A 222 35.23 -9.54 6.42
CA GLU A 222 34.75 -8.37 5.67
C GLU A 222 35.02 -8.47 4.16
N GLU A 223 36.18 -9.02 3.79
CA GLU A 223 36.57 -9.26 2.40
C GLU A 223 35.60 -10.23 1.70
N GLU A 224 35.23 -11.32 2.37
CA GLU A 224 34.31 -12.32 1.84
C GLU A 224 32.86 -11.80 1.73
N ARG A 225 32.43 -10.95 2.68
CA ARG A 225 31.13 -10.25 2.58
C ARG A 225 31.08 -9.30 1.38
N GLU A 226 32.19 -8.64 1.07
CA GLU A 226 32.27 -7.68 -0.04
C GLU A 226 32.26 -8.39 -1.40
N GLU A 227 32.98 -9.50 -1.53
CA GLU A 227 32.93 -10.36 -2.71
C GLU A 227 31.50 -10.90 -2.93
N MET A 228 30.84 -11.39 -1.87
CA MET A 228 29.47 -11.87 -1.98
C MET A 228 28.48 -10.76 -2.37
N ARG A 229 28.66 -9.53 -1.86
CA ARG A 229 27.86 -8.36 -2.26
C ARG A 229 28.08 -8.01 -3.73
N ASN A 230 29.33 -8.03 -4.20
CA ASN A 230 29.67 -7.80 -5.60
C ASN A 230 29.09 -8.88 -6.52
N ARG A 231 29.10 -10.15 -6.09
CA ARG A 231 28.47 -11.26 -6.82
C ARG A 231 26.96 -11.10 -6.94
N MET A 232 26.28 -10.69 -5.85
CA MET A 232 24.83 -10.42 -5.89
C MET A 232 24.48 -9.21 -6.75
N ARG A 233 25.31 -8.15 -6.70
CA ARG A 233 25.12 -6.94 -7.51
C ARG A 233 25.38 -7.21 -8.98
N GLY A 234 26.39 -8.03 -9.31
CA GLY A 234 26.71 -8.45 -10.66
C GLY A 234 25.60 -9.27 -11.33
N ARG A 235 24.90 -10.12 -10.57
CA ARG A 235 23.73 -10.89 -11.07
C ARG A 235 22.52 -10.02 -11.43
N ARG A 236 22.43 -8.79 -10.93
CA ARG A 236 21.31 -7.86 -11.22
C ARG A 236 21.57 -6.94 -12.41
N ARG A 237 22.70 -7.04 -13.11
CA ARG A 237 22.85 -6.35 -14.40
C ARG A 237 21.95 -7.02 -15.45
N PRO A 238 20.94 -6.31 -16.01
CA PRO A 238 20.14 -6.82 -17.09
C PRO A 238 20.98 -6.71 -18.36
N GLY A 239 21.58 -7.81 -18.76
CA GLY A 239 22.45 -7.90 -19.93
C GLY A 239 22.48 -9.31 -20.48
N GLY A 240 21.31 -9.93 -20.59
CA GLY A 240 21.13 -11.04 -21.51
C GLY A 240 20.95 -10.47 -22.91
N ARG A 241 21.88 -10.78 -23.81
CA ARG A 241 21.65 -10.68 -25.25
C ARG A 241 20.50 -11.60 -25.66
#